data_AF-Q5BXV5-F1
#
_entry.id   AF-Q5BXV5-F1
#
_cell.length_a   1.000
_cell.length_b   1.000
_cell.length_c   1.000
_cell.angle_alpha   90.00
_cell.angle_beta   90.00
_cell.angle_gamma   90.00
#
_symmetry.space_group_name_H-M   'P 1'
#
loop_
_entity.id
_entity.type
_entity.pdbx_description
1 polymer ?
#
loop_
_entity_poly.entity_id
_entity_poly.type
_entity_poly.pdbx_seq_one_letter_code
_entity_poly.pdbx_strand_id
1 'polypeptide(L)'
;MVDLPLTGAQAELEGEFGKKADGLLGMFLKRLSSQLILLQAWTSHLWKMFYDARKPRSQIKNEIHIDTLARDEFNLQKMMVMVTASGKLFGIESSSGTILWKQYLPNIKPDSSFKLMVQRTTAH
;
A
#
# COMPACT_ATOMS: atom_id res chain seq x y z
N MET A 1 -15.19 3.37 1.94
CA MET A 1 -13.78 3.62 1.55
C MET A 1 -12.91 2.72 2.40
N VAL A 2 -11.83 2.20 1.84
CA VAL A 2 -10.91 1.24 2.48
C VAL A 2 -9.51 1.84 2.47
N ASP A 3 -8.74 1.63 3.54
CA ASP A 3 -7.38 2.14 3.64
C ASP A 3 -6.43 1.40 2.69
N LEU A 4 -5.44 2.11 2.16
CA LEU A 4 -4.38 1.52 1.35
C LEU A 4 -3.47 0.58 2.16
N PRO A 5 -2.74 -0.34 1.49
CA PRO A 5 -1.82 -1.25 2.15
C PRO A 5 -0.68 -0.49 2.83
N LEU A 6 -0.09 -1.13 3.84
CA LEU A 6 1.06 -0.59 4.56
C LEU A 6 2.25 -0.40 3.62
N THR A 7 3.05 0.62 3.89
CA THR A 7 4.35 0.77 3.22
C THR A 7 5.28 -0.36 3.61
N GLY A 8 6.29 -0.68 2.77
CA GLY A 8 7.29 -1.70 3.10
C GLY A 8 7.97 -1.45 4.45
N ALA A 9 8.25 -0.19 4.78
CA ALA A 9 8.81 0.20 6.08
C ALA A 9 7.86 -0.09 7.26
N GLN A 10 6.56 0.17 7.10
CA GLN A 10 5.57 -0.17 8.13
C GLN A 10 5.42 -1.68 8.32
N ALA A 11 5.52 -2.47 7.24
CA ALA A 11 5.49 -3.93 7.32
C ALA A 11 6.73 -4.49 8.06
N GLU A 12 7.91 -3.91 7.85
CA GLU A 12 9.13 -4.28 8.60
C GLU A 12 8.99 -3.97 10.10
N LEU A 13 8.35 -2.85 10.46
CA LEU A 13 8.05 -2.52 11.85
C LEU A 13 7.09 -3.52 12.50
N GLU A 14 6.04 -3.96 11.80
CA GLU A 14 5.16 -5.03 12.29
C GLU A 14 5.96 -6.33 12.52
N GLY A 15 6.89 -6.65 11.61
CA GLY A 15 7.84 -7.76 11.77
C GLY A 15 8.74 -7.62 13.00
N GLU A 16 9.18 -6.41 13.34
CA GLU A 16 10.02 -6.09 14.51
C GLU A 16 9.27 -6.32 15.84
N PHE A 17 8.01 -5.90 15.95
CA PHE A 17 7.26 -5.94 17.20
C PHE A 17 6.30 -7.13 17.34
N GLY A 18 5.91 -7.79 16.24
CA GLY A 18 4.89 -8.84 16.25
C GLY A 18 5.36 -10.22 16.72
N LYS A 19 6.66 -10.54 16.66
CA LYS A 19 7.20 -11.83 17.13
C LYS A 19 7.71 -11.72 18.56
N LYS A 20 7.15 -12.53 19.48
CA LYS A 20 7.70 -12.75 20.82
C LYS A 20 9.12 -13.31 20.67
N ALA A 21 10.13 -12.49 20.95
CA ALA A 21 11.52 -12.94 20.95
C ALA A 21 11.84 -13.62 22.29
N ASP A 22 12.70 -14.64 22.27
CA ASP A 22 13.23 -15.28 23.46
C ASP A 22 14.17 -14.30 24.20
N GLY A 23 13.59 -13.61 25.18
CA GLY A 23 14.32 -12.74 26.11
C GLY A 23 14.70 -11.35 25.58
N LEU A 24 15.24 -10.52 26.50
CA LEU A 24 15.59 -9.12 26.27
C LEU A 24 16.71 -8.94 25.23
N LEU A 25 17.71 -9.82 25.24
CA LEU A 25 18.82 -9.76 24.27
C LEU A 25 18.34 -10.10 22.85
N GLY A 26 17.43 -11.06 22.71
CA GLY A 26 16.81 -11.39 21.42
C GLY A 26 16.01 -10.21 20.88
N MET A 27 15.25 -9.51 21.72
CA MET A 27 14.57 -8.28 21.34
C MET A 27 15.56 -7.19 20.90
N PHE A 28 16.63 -6.96 21.67
CA PHE A 28 17.63 -5.94 21.36
C PHE A 28 18.35 -6.21 20.03
N LEU A 29 18.83 -7.44 19.80
CA LEU A 29 19.48 -7.82 18.54
C LEU A 29 18.53 -7.69 17.35
N LYS A 30 17.25 -8.02 17.54
CA LYS A 30 16.22 -7.83 16.53
C LYS A 30 16.05 -6.35 16.16
N ARG A 31 15.98 -5.46 17.15
CA ARG A 31 15.93 -4.00 16.90
C ARG A 31 17.17 -3.52 16.15
N LEU A 32 18.36 -3.98 16.54
CA LEU A 32 19.61 -3.59 15.88
C LEU A 32 19.63 -4.06 14.42
N SER A 33 19.18 -5.29 14.15
CA SER A 33 19.08 -5.82 12.77
C SER A 33 18.06 -5.05 11.92
N SER A 34 16.91 -4.68 12.47
CA SER A 34 15.88 -3.87 11.81
C SER A 34 16.45 -2.49 11.42
N GLN A 35 17.13 -1.82 12.34
CA GLN A 35 17.77 -0.54 12.09
C GLN A 35 18.89 -0.62 11.04
N LEU A 36 19.65 -1.73 11.00
CA LEU A 36 20.65 -1.96 9.96
C LEU A 36 20.03 -2.13 8.57
N ILE A 37 18.90 -2.85 8.45
CA ILE A 37 18.16 -3.01 7.19
C ILE A 37 17.65 -1.65 6.70
N LEU A 38 17.04 -0.85 7.60
CA LEU A 38 16.56 0.50 7.26
C LEU A 38 17.71 1.41 6.83
N LEU A 39 18.88 1.31 7.46
CA LEU A 39 20.08 2.05 7.08
C LEU A 39 20.60 1.63 5.69
N GLN A 40 20.60 0.33 5.39
CA GLN A 40 20.95 -0.19 4.06
C GLN A 40 19.95 0.31 2.99
N ALA A 41 18.65 0.31 3.29
CA ALA A 41 17.65 0.86 2.39
C ALA A 41 17.87 2.36 2.14
N TRP A 42 18.12 3.14 3.19
CA TRP A 42 18.38 4.58 3.08
C TRP A 42 19.64 4.89 2.26
N THR A 43 20.74 4.17 2.50
CA THR A 43 21.99 4.33 1.72
C THR A 43 21.79 3.97 0.25
N SER A 44 21.05 2.90 -0.05
CA SER A 44 20.70 2.54 -1.43
C SER A 44 19.85 3.61 -2.12
N HIS A 45 18.92 4.23 -1.39
CA HIS A 45 18.08 5.31 -1.88
C HIS A 45 18.91 6.56 -2.19
N LEU A 46 19.84 6.94 -1.32
CA LEU A 46 20.77 8.04 -1.57
C LEU A 46 21.66 7.79 -2.79
N TRP A 47 22.17 6.56 -2.94
CA TRP A 47 22.94 6.17 -4.11
C TRP A 47 22.09 6.33 -5.38
N LYS A 48 20.87 5.80 -5.39
CA LYS A 48 19.94 5.93 -6.52
C LYS A 48 19.66 7.39 -6.86
N MET A 49 19.37 8.24 -5.87
CA MET A 49 19.17 9.68 -6.07
C MET A 49 20.40 10.35 -6.72
N PHE A 50 21.60 9.97 -6.30
CA PHE A 50 22.85 10.52 -6.84
C PHE A 50 23.16 10.02 -8.28
N TYR A 51 22.78 8.79 -8.61
CA TYR A 51 22.87 8.27 -9.99
C TYR A 51 21.80 8.88 -10.90
N ASP A 52 20.57 9.05 -10.41
CA ASP A 52 19.46 9.60 -11.18
C ASP A 52 19.61 11.13 -11.40
N ALA A 53 20.21 11.87 -10.45
CA ALA A 53 20.58 13.27 -10.65
C ALA A 53 21.61 13.47 -11.78
N ARG A 54 22.34 12.42 -12.18
CA ARG A 54 23.30 12.45 -13.28
C ARG A 54 22.72 11.99 -14.62
N LYS A 55 21.43 11.61 -14.69
CA LYS A 55 20.75 11.25 -15.94
C LYS A 55 19.99 12.45 -16.54
N PRO A 56 19.95 12.60 -17.88
CA PRO A 56 19.15 13.63 -18.52
C PRO A 56 17.64 13.42 -18.29
N ARG A 57 16.94 14.51 -18.02
CA ARG A 57 15.55 14.65 -17.50
C ARG A 57 14.42 14.02 -18.36
N SER A 58 14.71 13.39 -19.49
CA SER A 58 13.70 13.06 -20.52
C SER A 58 12.97 11.71 -20.38
N GLN A 59 13.25 10.89 -19.35
CA GLN A 59 12.66 9.53 -19.24
C GLN A 59 11.94 9.21 -17.91
N ILE A 60 11.71 10.19 -17.03
CA ILE A 60 10.95 9.93 -15.78
C ILE A 60 9.46 9.95 -16.12
N LYS A 61 8.94 8.82 -16.61
CA LYS A 61 7.49 8.57 -16.60
C LYS A 61 7.13 8.04 -15.20
N ASN A 62 6.41 8.85 -14.44
CA ASN A 62 5.73 8.39 -13.23
C ASN A 62 4.50 7.59 -13.68
N GLU A 63 4.71 6.34 -14.12
CA GLU A 63 3.60 5.41 -14.33
C GLU A 63 3.09 5.00 -12.95
N ILE A 64 1.83 5.36 -12.64
CA ILE A 64 1.17 4.96 -11.40
C ILE A 64 0.94 3.45 -11.48
N HIS A 65 1.86 2.68 -10.90
CA HIS A 65 1.72 1.24 -10.80
C HIS A 65 0.83 0.91 -9.61
N ILE A 66 -0.18 0.06 -9.84
CA ILE A 66 -1.12 -0.41 -8.81
C ILE A 66 -0.35 -1.08 -7.65
N ASP A 67 0.79 -1.71 -7.96
CA ASP A 67 1.68 -2.39 -7.02
C ASP A 67 2.48 -1.44 -6.11
N THR A 68 2.52 -0.15 -6.44
CA THR A 68 3.22 0.89 -5.67
C THR A 68 2.30 1.75 -4.82
N LEU A 69 0.98 1.48 -4.84
CA LEU A 69 0.04 2.18 -3.97
C LEU A 69 0.25 1.74 -2.52
N ALA A 70 0.63 2.67 -1.67
CA ALA A 70 0.74 2.46 -0.23
C ALA A 70 0.11 3.63 0.53
N ARG A 71 -0.18 3.40 1.81
CA ARG A 71 -0.77 4.40 2.70
C ARG A 71 0.16 5.59 2.90
N ASP A 72 -0.38 6.79 2.79
CA ASP A 72 0.31 8.04 3.11
C ASP A 72 0.36 8.26 4.63
N GLU A 73 1.25 9.15 5.09
CA GLU A 73 1.42 9.44 6.53
C GLU A 73 0.12 9.93 7.21
N PHE A 74 -0.70 10.68 6.48
CA PHE A 74 -1.95 11.24 6.99
C PHE A 74 -3.18 10.36 6.70
N ASN A 75 -3.01 9.21 6.03
CA ASN A 75 -4.08 8.32 5.59
C ASN A 75 -5.21 9.06 4.84
N LEU A 76 -4.86 10.08 4.05
CA LEU A 76 -5.81 10.82 3.22
C LEU A 76 -6.11 10.07 1.92
N GLN A 77 -5.16 9.28 1.44
CA GLN A 77 -5.30 8.50 0.23
C GLN A 77 -5.92 7.14 0.56
N LYS A 78 -7.13 6.91 0.02
CA LYS A 78 -7.92 5.71 0.28
C LYS A 78 -8.39 5.09 -1.02
N MET A 79 -8.70 3.80 -0.96
CA MET A 79 -9.37 3.10 -2.04
C MET A 79 -10.88 3.21 -1.87
N MET A 80 -11.56 3.82 -2.83
CA MET A 80 -13.00 3.82 -2.94
C MET A 80 -13.46 2.55 -3.66
N VAL A 81 -14.24 1.73 -2.96
CA VAL A 81 -14.91 0.56 -3.57
C VAL A 81 -16.34 0.96 -3.83
N MET A 82 -16.70 1.11 -5.11
CA MET A 82 -18.03 1.51 -5.56
C MET A 82 -18.74 0.32 -6.21
N VAL A 83 -20.06 0.23 -5.99
CA VAL A 83 -20.93 -0.79 -6.57
C VAL A 83 -22.02 -0.08 -7.36
N THR A 84 -22.23 -0.47 -8.62
CA THR A 84 -23.28 0.08 -9.48
C THR A 84 -24.49 -0.84 -9.52
N ALA A 85 -25.68 -0.27 -9.78
CA ALA A 85 -26.92 -1.03 -9.95
C ALA A 85 -26.86 -2.06 -11.10
N SER A 86 -25.97 -1.85 -12.07
CA SER A 86 -25.69 -2.80 -13.16
C SER A 86 -24.84 -4.01 -12.75
N GLY A 87 -24.46 -4.14 -11.47
CA GLY A 87 -23.65 -5.25 -10.98
C GLY A 87 -22.14 -5.09 -11.22
N LYS A 88 -21.67 -3.85 -11.44
CA LYS A 88 -20.24 -3.57 -11.67
C LYS A 88 -19.60 -2.96 -10.43
N LEU A 89 -18.42 -3.45 -10.07
CA LEU A 89 -17.61 -2.96 -8.97
C LEU A 89 -16.38 -2.25 -9.51
N PHE A 90 -16.01 -1.17 -8.85
CA PHE A 90 -14.85 -0.36 -9.19
C PHE A 90 -14.01 -0.10 -7.94
N GLY A 91 -12.70 -0.32 -8.06
CA GLY A 91 -11.71 0.21 -7.13
C GLY A 91 -11.12 1.48 -7.69
N ILE A 92 -11.39 2.60 -7.04
CA ILE A 92 -10.97 3.93 -7.48
C ILE A 92 -10.06 4.53 -6.42
N GLU A 93 -8.97 5.14 -6.84
CA GLU A 93 -8.10 5.91 -5.97
C GLU A 93 -8.75 7.26 -5.60
N SER A 94 -8.78 7.63 -4.32
CA SER A 94 -9.43 8.87 -3.86
C SER A 94 -8.73 10.15 -4.31
N SER A 95 -7.41 10.13 -4.50
CA SER A 95 -6.61 11.31 -4.86
C SER A 95 -6.70 11.67 -6.34
N SER A 96 -6.52 10.68 -7.23
CA SER A 96 -6.50 10.90 -8.69
C SER A 96 -7.85 10.61 -9.36
N GLY A 97 -8.73 9.84 -8.73
CA GLY A 97 -9.95 9.34 -9.36
C GLY A 97 -9.70 8.22 -10.39
N THR A 98 -8.46 7.72 -10.49
CA THR A 98 -8.10 6.67 -11.44
C THR A 98 -8.71 5.32 -11.03
N ILE A 99 -9.22 4.58 -12.01
CA ILE A 99 -9.76 3.24 -11.79
C ILE A 99 -8.60 2.23 -11.76
N LEU A 100 -8.34 1.66 -10.59
CA LEU A 100 -7.29 0.68 -10.36
C LEU A 100 -7.72 -0.71 -10.83
N TRP A 101 -8.96 -1.11 -10.53
CA TRP A 101 -9.50 -2.40 -10.92
C TRP A 101 -11.01 -2.35 -11.13
N LYS A 102 -11.52 -3.32 -11.89
CA LYS A 102 -12.94 -3.45 -12.25
C LYS A 102 -13.35 -4.90 -12.12
N GLN A 103 -14.50 -5.16 -11.52
CA GLN A 103 -15.10 -6.50 -11.46
C GLN A 103 -16.56 -6.43 -11.91
N TYR A 104 -17.02 -7.43 -12.64
CA TYR A 104 -18.42 -7.54 -13.04
C TYR A 104 -19.06 -8.78 -12.40
N LEU A 105 -20.25 -8.60 -11.86
CA LEU A 105 -21.09 -9.68 -11.35
C LEU A 105 -22.20 -9.94 -12.38
N PRO A 106 -22.23 -11.12 -13.02
CA PRO A 106 -23.30 -11.45 -13.95
C PRO A 106 -24.63 -11.67 -13.23
N ASN A 107 -25.74 -11.58 -13.96
CA ASN A 107 -27.10 -11.94 -13.51
C ASN A 107 -27.68 -11.08 -12.36
N ILE A 108 -27.23 -9.83 -12.26
CA ILE A 108 -27.76 -8.85 -11.32
C ILE A 108 -29.03 -8.22 -11.91
N LYS A 109 -30.13 -8.22 -11.15
CA LYS A 109 -31.38 -7.57 -11.56
C LYS A 109 -31.30 -6.04 -11.35
N PRO A 110 -31.93 -5.21 -12.21
CA PRO A 110 -31.85 -3.75 -12.13
C PRO A 110 -32.36 -3.12 -10.82
N ASP A 111 -33.22 -3.82 -10.07
CA ASP A 111 -33.83 -3.35 -8.81
C ASP A 111 -33.36 -4.16 -7.59
N SER A 112 -32.11 -4.63 -7.64
CA SER A 112 -31.51 -5.36 -6.53
C SER A 112 -30.97 -4.41 -5.45
N SER A 113 -31.16 -4.79 -4.18
CA SER A 113 -30.61 -4.06 -3.04
C SER A 113 -29.22 -4.60 -2.70
N PHE A 114 -28.24 -3.70 -2.60
CA PHE A 114 -26.86 -4.04 -2.27
C PHE A 114 -26.52 -3.64 -0.85
N LYS A 115 -25.79 -4.53 -0.16
CA LYS A 115 -25.17 -4.22 1.13
C LYS A 115 -23.68 -4.49 1.03
N LEU A 116 -22.88 -3.43 1.16
CA LEU A 116 -21.43 -3.52 1.16
C LEU A 116 -20.94 -3.59 2.61
N MET A 117 -20.15 -4.62 2.94
CA MET A 117 -19.57 -4.81 4.26
C MET A 117 -18.05 -4.95 4.13
N VAL A 118 -17.31 -4.28 5.01
CA VAL A 118 -15.86 -4.46 5.13
C VAL A 118 -15.60 -5.52 6.20
N GLN A 119 -15.00 -6.65 5.81
CA GLN A 119 -14.72 -7.77 6.73
C GLN A 119 -13.31 -7.72 7.31
N ARG A 120 -12.32 -7.32 6.51
CA ARG A 120 -10.91 -7.19 6.91
C ARG A 120 -10.32 -5.93 6.30
N THR A 121 -9.49 -5.23 7.07
CA THR A 121 -8.74 -4.05 6.64
C THR A 121 -7.28 -4.40 6.38
N THR A 122 -6.52 -3.45 5.82
CA THR A 122 -5.12 -3.63 5.40
C THR A 122 -4.10 -3.46 6.53
N ALA A 123 -4.53 -3.50 7.79
CA ALA A 123 -3.64 -3.36 8.93
C ALA A 123 -2.85 -4.64 9.26
N HIS A 124 -3.24 -5.79 8.68
CA HIS A 124 -2.67 -7.12 8.90
C HIS A 124 -2.59 -7.91 7.60
#